data_AF-A0A3F2U1D2-F1
#
_entry.id   AF-A0A3F2U1D2-F1
#
_cell.length_a   1.000
_cell.length_b   1.000
_cell.length_c   1.000
_cell.angle_alpha   90.00
_cell.angle_beta   90.00
_cell.angle_gamma   90.00
#
_symmetry.space_group_name_H-M   'P 1'
#
loop_
_entity.id
_entity.type
_entity.pdbx_description
1 polymer ?
#
loop_
_entity_poly.entity_id
_entity_poly.type
_entity_poly.pdbx_seq_one_letter_code
_entity_poly.pdbx_strand_id
1 'polypeptide(L)'
;MFAAGIHPALAQTDSGATDDAAAGELVAVQARQQGFACSEPVSAKRDPTAADDAVWTLTCADAKYRVRLVPDQAAEIQKLD
;
A
#
# COMPACT_ATOMS: atom_id res chain seq x y z
N MET A 1 42.73 6.00 17.46
CA MET A 1 42.26 5.75 18.84
C MET A 1 40.95 6.49 19.02
N PHE A 2 39.91 5.78 19.47
CA PHE A 2 38.48 6.08 19.36
C PHE A 2 37.99 7.29 20.18
N ALA A 3 37.02 8.04 19.64
CA ALA A 3 35.97 8.69 20.44
C ALA A 3 34.63 8.55 19.69
N ALA A 4 33.75 7.75 20.28
CA ALA A 4 32.51 7.25 19.74
C ALA A 4 31.51 8.38 19.42
N GLY A 5 31.00 8.38 18.18
CA GLY A 5 29.86 9.21 17.78
C GLY A 5 28.60 8.74 18.49
N ILE A 6 27.99 9.65 19.25
CA ILE A 6 26.69 9.47 19.88
C ILE A 6 25.64 9.65 18.79
N HIS A 7 25.29 8.59 18.07
CA HIS A 7 24.08 8.57 17.26
C HIS A 7 22.97 7.90 18.10
N PRO A 8 21.81 8.56 18.28
CA PRO A 8 20.71 7.98 19.01
C PRO A 8 20.23 6.72 18.28
N ALA A 9 20.07 5.63 19.04
CA ALA A 9 19.42 4.42 18.56
C ALA A 9 17.97 4.79 18.21
N LEU A 10 17.64 4.74 16.92
CA LEU A 10 16.26 4.84 16.49
C LEU A 10 15.52 3.60 17.01
N ALA A 11 14.65 3.83 18.00
CA ALA A 11 13.64 2.88 18.42
C ALA A 11 12.78 2.53 17.20
N GLN A 12 12.94 1.32 16.69
CA GLN A 12 12.04 0.79 15.67
C GLN A 12 10.78 0.33 16.41
N THR A 13 9.81 1.24 16.53
CA THR A 13 8.44 0.88 16.90
C THR A 13 7.87 0.00 15.80
N ASP A 14 7.97 -1.31 16.01
CA ASP A 14 7.09 -2.31 15.40
C ASP A 14 5.64 -1.89 15.66
N SER A 15 4.91 -1.53 14.60
CA SER A 15 3.50 -1.15 14.63
C SER A 15 2.71 -2.11 13.74
N GLY A 16 2.75 -3.40 14.10
CA GLY A 16 2.10 -4.50 13.38
C GLY A 16 0.56 -4.51 13.37
N ALA A 17 -0.09 -3.40 13.71
CA ALA A 17 -1.55 -3.23 13.67
C ALA A 17 -2.01 -2.22 12.60
N THR A 18 -1.06 -1.65 11.85
CA THR A 18 -1.28 -0.57 10.87
C THR A 18 -0.84 -0.93 9.45
N ASP A 19 -0.42 -2.18 9.21
CA ASP A 19 0.16 -2.59 7.94
C ASP A 19 -0.82 -2.45 6.77
N ASP A 20 -2.08 -2.83 6.95
CA ASP A 20 -3.07 -2.76 5.87
C ASP A 20 -3.52 -1.32 5.57
N ALA A 21 -3.62 -0.46 6.59
CA ALA A 21 -3.97 0.94 6.40
C ALA A 21 -2.82 1.72 5.74
N ALA A 22 -1.59 1.50 6.19
CA ALA A 22 -0.40 2.09 5.58
C ALA A 22 -0.17 1.54 4.16
N ALA A 23 -0.31 0.23 3.96
CA ALA A 23 -0.24 -0.38 2.63
C ALA A 23 -1.37 0.11 1.71
N GLY A 24 -2.55 0.38 2.27
CA GLY A 24 -3.68 0.91 1.52
C GLY A 24 -3.42 2.29 0.92
N GLU A 25 -2.79 3.19 1.66
CA GLU A 25 -2.38 4.49 1.10
C GLU A 25 -1.33 4.31 0.00
N LEU A 26 -0.36 3.40 0.18
CA LEU A 26 0.64 3.10 -0.86
C LEU A 26 0.00 2.56 -2.15
N VAL A 27 -0.99 1.66 -2.02
CA VAL A 27 -1.76 1.12 -3.15
C VAL A 27 -2.55 2.23 -3.85
N ALA A 28 -3.15 3.16 -3.10
CA ALA A 28 -3.86 4.30 -3.66
C ALA A 28 -2.93 5.25 -4.42
N VAL A 29 -1.76 5.56 -3.86
CA VAL A 29 -0.73 6.37 -4.52
C VAL A 29 -0.27 5.71 -5.83
N GLN A 30 0.00 4.40 -5.81
CA GLN A 30 0.40 3.64 -6.99
C GLN A 30 -0.67 3.67 -8.09
N ALA A 31 -1.96 3.63 -7.72
CA ALA A 31 -3.05 3.76 -8.68
C ALA A 31 -3.10 5.15 -9.33
N ARG A 32 -2.95 6.21 -8.53
CA ARG A 32 -2.91 7.60 -9.03
C ARG A 32 -1.73 7.85 -9.95
N GLN A 33 -0.54 7.34 -9.61
CA GLN A 33 0.67 7.46 -10.44
C GLN A 33 0.50 6.83 -11.83
N GLN A 34 -0.37 5.82 -11.94
CA GLN A 34 -0.71 5.15 -13.19
C GLN A 34 -1.92 5.78 -13.92
N GLY A 35 -2.47 6.87 -13.40
CA GLY A 35 -3.57 7.62 -14.02
C GLY A 35 -4.97 7.16 -13.63
N PHE A 36 -5.13 6.30 -12.62
CA PHE A 36 -6.46 5.92 -12.13
C PHE A 36 -7.02 6.97 -11.16
N ALA A 37 -8.31 7.27 -11.31
CA ALA A 37 -9.03 8.18 -10.43
C ALA A 37 -9.29 7.49 -9.09
N CYS A 38 -8.49 7.82 -8.08
CA CYS A 38 -8.71 7.44 -6.69
C CYS A 38 -8.28 8.59 -5.77
N SER A 39 -8.94 9.73 -5.89
CA SER A 39 -8.54 10.95 -5.17
C SER A 39 -8.68 10.81 -3.65
N GLU A 40 -9.72 10.09 -3.20
CA GLU A 40 -10.02 9.88 -1.80
C GLU A 40 -10.14 8.38 -1.50
N PRO A 41 -9.09 7.73 -0.95
CA PRO A 41 -9.11 6.32 -0.64
C PRO A 41 -9.88 6.12 0.67
N VAL A 42 -10.99 5.39 0.61
CA VAL A 42 -11.85 5.09 1.76
C VAL A 42 -11.31 3.88 2.52
N SER A 43 -10.87 2.85 1.79
CA SER A 43 -10.20 1.69 2.39
C SER A 43 -9.41 0.91 1.34
N ALA A 44 -8.37 0.21 1.77
CA ALA A 44 -7.80 -0.88 0.99
C ALA A 44 -7.79 -2.13 1.86
N LYS A 45 -8.19 -3.26 1.30
CA LYS A 45 -8.19 -4.55 1.99
C LYS A 45 -7.53 -5.58 1.10
N ARG A 46 -6.67 -6.43 1.67
CA ARG A 46 -6.18 -7.60 0.94
C ARG A 46 -7.34 -8.47 0.50
N ASP A 47 -7.24 -9.01 -0.71
CA ASP A 47 -8.20 -9.99 -1.21
C ASP A 47 -7.90 -11.34 -0.56
N PRO A 48 -8.78 -11.87 0.33
CA PRO A 48 -8.50 -13.12 1.05
C PRO A 48 -8.60 -14.35 0.13
N THR A 49 -9.09 -14.19 -1.09
CA THR A 49 -9.22 -15.27 -2.08
C THR A 49 -8.03 -15.36 -3.01
N ALA A 50 -7.17 -14.34 -3.02
CA ALA A 50 -5.95 -14.36 -3.80
C ALA A 50 -4.91 -15.26 -3.10
N ALA A 51 -4.33 -16.20 -3.85
CA ALA A 51 -3.20 -16.99 -3.38
C ALA A 51 -1.95 -16.11 -3.14
N ASP A 52 -1.90 -14.95 -3.81
CA ASP A 52 -0.85 -13.96 -3.66
C ASP A 52 -1.26 -12.83 -2.72
N ASP A 53 -0.37 -12.53 -1.78
CA ASP A 53 -0.44 -11.41 -0.82
C ASP A 53 -0.43 -10.01 -1.46
N ALA A 54 -0.25 -9.95 -2.78
CA ALA A 54 -0.10 -8.72 -3.53
C ALA A 54 -1.41 -8.18 -4.13
N VAL A 55 -2.56 -8.83 -3.86
CA VAL A 55 -3.86 -8.40 -4.39
C VAL A 55 -4.66 -7.66 -3.33
N TRP A 56 -5.13 -6.47 -3.70
CA TRP A 56 -5.83 -5.54 -2.84
C TRP A 56 -7.14 -5.10 -3.50
N THR A 57 -8.20 -4.99 -2.71
CA THR A 57 -9.42 -4.27 -3.07
C THR A 57 -9.31 -2.86 -2.53
N LEU A 58 -9.09 -1.89 -3.42
CA LEU A 58 -9.05 -0.48 -3.12
C LEU A 58 -10.44 0.12 -3.34
N THR A 59 -11.01 0.71 -2.29
CA THR A 59 -12.27 1.45 -2.34
C THR A 59 -11.96 2.93 -2.21
N CYS A 60 -12.36 3.70 -3.22
CA CYS A 60 -12.26 5.15 -3.28
C CYS A 60 -13.68 5.74 -3.19
N ALA A 61 -13.79 7.04 -2.93
CA ALA A 61 -15.09 7.72 -2.86
C ALA A 61 -15.90 7.60 -4.16
N ASP A 62 -15.22 7.52 -5.30
CA ASP A 62 -15.80 7.54 -6.64
C ASP A 62 -15.74 6.20 -7.39
N ALA A 63 -14.92 5.25 -6.93
CA ALA A 63 -14.68 3.99 -7.63
C ALA A 63 -14.13 2.91 -6.72
N LYS A 64 -14.30 1.65 -7.14
CA LYS A 64 -13.66 0.49 -6.49
C LYS A 64 -12.75 -0.21 -7.50
N TYR A 65 -11.60 -0.67 -7.04
CA TYR A 65 -10.57 -1.28 -7.86
C TYR A 65 -10.05 -2.56 -7.21
N ARG A 66 -9.73 -3.56 -8.02
CA ARG A 66 -8.82 -4.64 -7.67
C ARG A 66 -7.44 -4.26 -8.18
N VAL A 67 -6.47 -4.18 -7.28
CA VAL A 67 -5.08 -3.80 -7.55
C VAL A 67 -4.20 -4.99 -7.25
N ARG A 68 -3.45 -5.48 -8.22
CA ARG A 68 -2.40 -6.48 -8.03
C ARG A 68 -1.05 -5.80 -8.18
N LEU A 69 -0.28 -5.78 -7.09
CA LEU A 69 1.09 -5.30 -7.12
C LEU A 69 1.98 -6.38 -7.73
N VAL A 70 2.79 -6.01 -8.73
CA VAL A 70 3.75 -6.91 -9.36
C VAL A 70 5.14 -6.31 -9.20
N PRO A 71 6.12 -7.04 -8.62
CA PRO A 71 7.47 -6.53 -8.46
C PRO A 71 8.08 -6.09 -9.80
N ASP A 72 8.83 -4.99 -9.78
CA ASP A 72 9.52 -4.40 -10.94
C ASP A 72 8.61 -4.03 -12.12
N GLN A 73 7.29 -4.00 -11.90
CA GLN A 73 6.28 -3.73 -12.92
C GLN A 73 5.23 -2.76 -12.40
N ALA A 74 4.47 -2.18 -13.34
CA ALA A 74 3.30 -1.40 -13.01
C ALA A 74 2.24 -2.30 -12.34
N ALA A 75 1.46 -1.75 -11.41
CA ALA A 75 0.42 -2.54 -10.76
C ALA A 75 -0.72 -2.81 -11.74
N GLU A 76 -1.23 -4.04 -11.77
CA GLU A 76 -2.41 -4.35 -12.56
C GLU A 76 -3.63 -3.83 -11.83
N ILE A 77 -4.36 -2.88 -12.44
CA ILE A 77 -5.52 -2.25 -11.84
C ILE A 77 -6.74 -2.54 -12.68
N GLN A 78 -7.73 -3.18 -12.07
CA GLN A 78 -9.01 -3.48 -12.67
C GLN A 78 -10.12 -2.77 -11.89
N LYS A 79 -10.92 -1.96 -12.59
CA LYS A 79 -12.11 -1.35 -11.99
C LYS A 79 -13.14 -2.43 -11.68
N LEU A 80 -13.70 -2.40 -10.48
CA LEU A 80 -14.78 -3.25 -10.04
C LEU A 80 -16.08 -2.44 -10.19
N ASP A 81 -17.00 -2.94 -11.02
CA ASP A 81 -18.38 -2.43 -11.13
C ASP A 81 -19.20 -2.77 -9.88
#